data_AF-A0AA47N5G0-F1
#
_entry.id   AF-A0AA47N5G0-F1
#
_cell.length_a   1.000
_cell.length_b   1.000
_cell.length_c   1.000
_cell.angle_alpha   90.00
_cell.angle_beta   90.00
_cell.angle_gamma   90.00
#
_symmetry.space_group_name_H-M   'P 1'
#
loop_
_entity.id
_entity.type
_entity.pdbx_description
1 polymer ?
#
loop_
_entity_poly.entity_id
_entity_poly.type
_entity_poly.pdbx_seq_one_letter_code
_entity_poly.pdbx_strand_id
1 'polypeptide(L)'
;MHDILEGIGPYEVKLVLNSLIEKKHVTLDQINYRITSFDYGFADRRNKPSVLSKNDMRNIDGAMRQSAAQTWCLLRLLPLMVSDLVPGDCEEWQLLLLLLSCMELIFSPSLTTPVTTYLGKIIEEHHTMLLELFPNISLRPKHHFMLHYTTAIQKLGPLVQYWALRFEAKHGFFKRINHVTCNFRNICKTMAFRHQMLQCYNVLSGTILKANFEDIRQVLLETIEGRPILGALDSGSIISLAQRRCMVQILVSHMVNRFGETPTADTKMALSSTLIETFPSLRDMSESGCVTWYSKGRHHRPATGFLEERLRNIRKQMRRLSDAGPRRVEQPPPQRTIPDSSMPLEQVVEMAEWLKHNDQPLIQVEEFMRDTALYRARWVRENSGKSVHDVLQEFPQLTTPGMV
;
A
#
# COMPACT_ATOMS: atom_id res chain seq x y z
N MET A 1 12.57 24.02 -11.15
CA MET A 1 12.68 23.97 -9.67
C MET A 1 13.43 25.20 -9.17
N HIS A 2 14.73 25.36 -9.47
CA HIS A 2 15.52 26.49 -8.96
C HIS A 2 14.99 27.87 -9.40
N ASP A 3 14.58 28.02 -10.66
CA ASP A 3 14.16 29.31 -11.19
C ASP A 3 12.92 29.84 -10.46
N ILE A 4 11.85 29.03 -10.42
CA ILE A 4 10.59 29.40 -9.78
C ILE A 4 10.63 29.12 -8.26
N LEU A 5 10.76 27.86 -7.83
CA LEU A 5 10.50 27.44 -6.45
C LEU A 5 11.59 27.86 -5.44
N GLU A 6 12.80 28.16 -5.92
CA GLU A 6 13.91 28.67 -5.08
C GLU A 6 14.36 30.08 -5.51
N GLY A 7 13.59 30.75 -6.35
CA GLY A 7 13.95 32.04 -6.90
C GLY A 7 12.78 32.99 -6.92
N ILE A 8 12.04 32.94 -8.03
CA ILE A 8 10.95 33.87 -8.35
C ILE A 8 9.81 33.75 -7.34
N GLY A 9 9.33 32.53 -7.09
CA GLY A 9 8.22 32.27 -6.17
C GLY A 9 8.44 32.82 -4.76
N PRO A 10 9.54 32.46 -4.06
CA PRO A 10 9.84 33.03 -2.75
C PRO A 10 10.00 34.55 -2.75
N TYR A 11 10.57 35.11 -3.81
CA TYR A 11 10.81 36.54 -3.94
C TYR A 11 9.49 37.31 -4.10
N GLU A 12 8.65 36.90 -5.05
CA GLU A 12 7.38 37.56 -5.32
C GLU A 12 6.36 37.37 -4.22
N VAL A 13 6.32 36.21 -3.56
CA VAL A 13 5.48 36.02 -2.36
C VAL A 13 5.84 37.06 -1.28
N LYS A 14 7.13 37.35 -1.07
CA LYS A 14 7.53 38.39 -0.12
C LYS A 14 7.07 39.78 -0.58
N LEU A 15 7.25 40.11 -1.85
CA LEU A 15 6.85 41.41 -2.42
C LEU A 15 5.35 41.64 -2.25
N VAL A 16 4.53 40.70 -2.74
CA VAL A 16 3.07 40.79 -2.72
C VAL A 16 2.56 40.84 -1.28
N LEU A 17 3.02 39.93 -0.40
CA LEU A 17 2.56 39.92 0.99
C LEU A 17 3.00 41.17 1.76
N ASN A 18 4.19 41.72 1.50
CA ASN A 18 4.59 43.00 2.12
C ASN A 18 3.69 44.15 1.65
N SER A 19 3.39 44.26 0.36
CA SER A 19 2.47 45.29 -0.15
C SER A 19 1.08 45.15 0.49
N LEU A 20 0.54 43.93 0.60
CA LEU A 20 -0.74 43.70 1.25
C LEU A 20 -0.74 44.07 2.75
N ILE A 21 0.38 43.86 3.45
CA ILE A 21 0.55 44.25 4.86
C ILE A 21 0.66 45.77 4.98
N GLU A 22 1.40 46.44 4.10
CA GLU A 22 1.55 47.90 4.08
C GLU A 22 0.21 48.60 3.79
N LYS A 23 -0.58 48.06 2.86
CA LYS A 23 -1.96 48.48 2.58
C LYS A 23 -2.97 48.10 3.67
N LYS A 24 -2.54 47.38 4.71
CA LYS A 24 -3.37 46.92 5.85
C LYS A 24 -4.53 45.99 5.45
N HIS A 25 -4.42 45.28 4.34
CA HIS A 25 -5.41 44.26 3.95
C HIS A 25 -5.27 43.00 4.82
N VAL A 26 -4.04 42.64 5.17
CA VAL A 26 -3.71 41.46 5.98
C VAL A 26 -2.59 41.78 6.96
N THR A 27 -2.47 40.96 8.01
CA THR A 27 -1.32 40.99 8.92
C THR A 27 -0.50 39.72 8.78
N LEU A 28 0.81 39.83 9.07
CA LEU A 28 1.70 38.66 9.06
C LEU A 28 1.23 37.57 10.04
N ASP A 29 0.68 37.96 11.19
CA ASP A 29 0.19 37.01 12.20
C ASP A 29 -1.06 36.27 11.70
N GLN A 30 -1.98 36.94 10.98
CA GLN A 30 -3.11 36.28 10.31
C GLN A 30 -2.63 35.29 9.24
N ILE A 31 -1.67 35.68 8.39
CA ILE A 31 -1.12 34.78 7.36
C ILE A 31 -0.50 33.54 8.01
N ASN A 32 0.36 33.74 9.02
CA ASN A 32 1.01 32.64 9.72
C ASN A 32 0.03 31.74 10.48
N TYR A 33 -1.02 32.32 11.06
CA TYR A 33 -2.10 31.54 11.67
C TYR A 33 -2.78 30.65 10.63
N ARG A 34 -3.10 31.18 9.45
CA ARG A 34 -3.73 30.39 8.38
C ARG A 34 -2.80 29.32 7.80
N ILE A 35 -1.53 29.63 7.57
CA ILE A 35 -0.52 28.63 7.17
C ILE A 35 -0.41 27.51 8.23
N THR A 36 -0.45 27.83 9.51
CA THR A 36 -0.30 26.81 10.55
C THR A 36 -1.56 26.00 10.80
N SER A 37 -2.75 26.57 10.61
CA SER A 37 -4.04 25.92 10.88
C SER A 37 -4.71 25.27 9.67
N PHE A 38 -4.24 25.54 8.44
CA PHE A 38 -4.82 24.97 7.22
C PHE A 38 -4.80 23.43 7.21
N ASP A 39 -5.89 22.83 6.73
CA ASP A 39 -6.02 21.37 6.62
C ASP A 39 -5.31 20.86 5.36
N TYR A 40 -4.00 20.60 5.49
CA TYR A 40 -3.19 20.07 4.40
C TYR A 40 -3.58 18.62 4.08
N GLY A 41 -4.09 18.41 2.86
CA GLY A 41 -4.40 17.09 2.34
C GLY A 41 -3.18 16.15 2.27
N PHE A 42 -3.44 14.86 2.01
CA PHE A 42 -2.42 13.80 2.02
C PHE A 42 -1.17 14.11 1.20
N ALA A 43 -1.34 14.74 0.03
CA ALA A 43 -0.24 15.08 -0.88
C ALA A 43 0.67 16.21 -0.33
N ASP A 44 0.09 17.15 0.41
CA ASP A 44 0.75 18.38 0.85
C ASP A 44 1.21 18.32 2.32
N ARG A 45 0.64 17.44 3.15
CA ARG A 45 0.93 17.34 4.59
C ARG A 45 2.42 17.20 4.93
N ARG A 46 3.20 16.51 4.10
CA ARG A 46 4.65 16.32 4.31
C ARG A 46 5.48 17.55 3.96
N ASN A 47 4.93 18.46 3.15
CA ASN A 47 5.59 19.65 2.63
C ASN A 47 4.95 20.92 3.18
N LYS A 48 4.34 20.84 4.37
CA LYS A 48 3.74 22.00 5.05
C LYS A 48 4.73 23.17 5.09
N PRO A 49 4.35 24.38 4.62
CA PRO A 49 5.18 25.56 4.71
C PRO A 49 5.51 25.92 6.17
N SER A 50 6.75 26.34 6.39
CA SER A 50 7.17 26.99 7.64
C SER A 50 6.48 28.35 7.80
N VAL A 51 6.39 28.85 9.03
CA VAL A 51 5.93 30.22 9.28
C VAL A 51 6.87 31.25 8.65
N LEU A 52 6.31 32.34 8.14
CA LEU A 52 7.03 33.46 7.57
C LEU A 52 7.55 34.37 8.69
N SER A 53 8.88 34.47 8.81
CA SER A 53 9.52 35.30 9.83
C SER A 53 9.51 36.79 9.45
N LYS A 54 9.28 37.69 10.41
CA LYS A 54 9.38 39.15 10.21
C LYS A 54 10.72 39.56 9.59
N ASN A 55 11.82 38.91 9.98
CA ASN A 55 13.15 39.21 9.44
C ASN A 55 13.27 38.78 7.97
N ASP A 56 12.67 37.65 7.60
CA ASP A 56 12.69 37.14 6.23
C ASP A 56 11.82 38.01 5.32
N MET A 57 10.73 38.57 5.84
CA MET A 57 9.87 39.52 5.13
C MET A 57 10.55 40.88 4.92
N ARG A 58 11.36 41.36 5.87
CA ARG A 58 12.15 42.59 5.72
C ARG A 58 13.29 42.44 4.73
N ASN A 59 13.97 41.29 4.75
CA ASN A 59 15.01 40.98 3.77
C ASN A 59 14.39 40.33 2.53
N ILE A 60 13.81 41.16 1.66
CA ILE A 60 13.16 40.74 0.41
C ILE A 60 14.12 39.89 -0.43
N ASP A 61 15.40 40.31 -0.52
CA ASP A 61 16.36 39.63 -1.38
C ASP A 61 16.90 38.32 -0.81
N GLY A 62 16.86 38.17 0.51
CA GLY A 62 17.35 37.00 1.22
C GLY A 62 16.53 35.74 0.94
N ALA A 63 17.14 34.59 1.22
CA ALA A 63 16.44 33.30 1.12
C ALA A 63 15.21 33.27 2.03
N MET A 64 14.11 32.71 1.53
CA MET A 64 12.98 32.34 2.36
C MET A 64 13.29 30.99 3.04
N ARG A 65 12.93 30.81 4.32
CA ARG A 65 13.15 29.57 5.07
C ARG A 65 12.18 28.45 4.67
N GLN A 66 12.15 28.12 3.39
CA GLN A 66 11.36 27.07 2.79
C GLN A 66 12.24 26.25 1.85
N SER A 67 12.02 24.94 1.81
CA SER A 67 12.49 24.10 0.70
C SER A 67 11.65 24.36 -0.56
N ALA A 68 12.16 24.01 -1.74
CA ALA A 68 11.41 24.12 -3.00
C ALA A 68 10.02 23.46 -2.95
N ALA A 69 9.90 22.30 -2.29
CA ALA A 69 8.63 21.60 -2.12
C ALA A 69 7.65 22.35 -1.22
N GLN A 70 8.16 22.99 -0.15
CA GLN A 70 7.35 23.84 0.71
C GLN A 70 6.93 25.13 0.01
N THR A 71 7.81 25.75 -0.77
CA THR A 71 7.45 26.91 -1.60
C THR A 71 6.35 26.55 -2.59
N TRP A 72 6.45 25.39 -3.25
CA TRP A 72 5.41 24.94 -4.18
C TRP A 72 4.06 24.73 -3.47
N CYS A 73 4.09 24.11 -2.30
CA CYS A 73 2.91 23.93 -1.46
C CYS A 73 2.30 25.28 -1.03
N LEU A 74 3.14 26.21 -0.59
CA LEU A 74 2.73 27.56 -0.20
C LEU A 74 2.05 28.27 -1.38
N LEU A 75 2.72 28.40 -2.52
CA LEU A 75 2.20 29.10 -3.69
C LEU A 75 0.83 28.57 -4.13
N ARG A 76 0.69 27.25 -4.25
CA ARG A 76 -0.57 26.60 -4.66
C ARG A 76 -1.73 26.87 -3.70
N LEU A 77 -1.45 26.85 -2.40
CA LEU A 77 -2.50 26.87 -1.37
C LEU A 77 -2.72 28.26 -0.77
N LEU A 78 -1.79 29.19 -0.97
CA LEU A 78 -1.88 30.55 -0.44
C LEU A 78 -3.18 31.25 -0.90
N PRO A 79 -3.63 31.13 -2.16
CA PRO A 79 -4.92 31.71 -2.54
C PRO A 79 -6.10 31.14 -1.76
N LEU A 80 -6.09 29.83 -1.48
CA LEU A 80 -7.13 29.20 -0.66
C LEU A 80 -7.05 29.61 0.81
N MET A 81 -5.88 30.08 1.25
CA MET A 81 -5.66 30.50 2.63
C MET A 81 -6.01 31.96 2.86
N VAL A 82 -5.82 32.88 1.92
CA VAL A 82 -5.92 34.32 2.22
C VAL A 82 -6.76 35.13 1.23
N SER A 83 -7.31 34.53 0.18
CA SER A 83 -8.09 35.27 -0.84
C SER A 83 -9.30 36.02 -0.28
N ASP A 84 -9.97 35.50 0.75
CA ASP A 84 -11.11 36.14 1.41
C ASP A 84 -10.74 37.40 2.21
N LEU A 85 -9.45 37.63 2.46
CA LEU A 85 -8.94 38.82 3.14
C LEU A 85 -8.44 39.89 2.17
N VAL A 86 -8.33 39.57 0.88
CA VAL A 86 -7.76 40.46 -0.12
C VAL A 86 -8.88 41.04 -0.98
N PRO A 87 -8.91 42.38 -1.20
CA PRO A 87 -9.88 42.99 -2.10
C PRO A 87 -9.78 42.43 -3.53
N GLY A 88 -10.91 42.31 -4.22
CA GLY A 88 -10.98 41.74 -5.57
C GLY A 88 -10.28 42.59 -6.64
N ASP A 89 -10.05 43.87 -6.39
CA ASP A 89 -9.36 44.84 -7.24
C ASP A 89 -7.86 44.98 -6.92
N CYS A 90 -7.30 44.13 -6.07
CA CYS A 90 -5.89 44.20 -5.70
C CYS A 90 -4.97 43.66 -6.82
N GLU A 91 -4.28 44.58 -7.49
CA GLU A 91 -3.36 44.27 -8.58
C GLU A 91 -2.14 43.45 -8.13
N GLU A 92 -1.58 43.68 -6.93
CA GLU A 92 -0.46 42.86 -6.42
C GLU A 92 -0.87 41.41 -6.18
N TRP A 93 -2.12 41.19 -5.82
CA TRP A 93 -2.64 39.84 -5.68
C TRP A 93 -2.85 39.19 -7.04
N GLN A 94 -3.34 39.96 -8.02
CA GLN A 94 -3.47 39.50 -9.40
C GLN A 94 -2.11 39.08 -9.99
N LEU A 95 -1.03 39.81 -9.68
CA LEU A 95 0.33 39.44 -10.05
C LEU A 95 0.70 38.02 -9.54
N LEU A 96 0.41 37.73 -8.27
CA LEU A 96 0.66 36.40 -7.69
C LEU A 96 -0.17 35.31 -8.40
N LEU A 97 -1.44 35.58 -8.71
CA LEU A 97 -2.30 34.66 -9.46
C LEU A 97 -1.79 34.42 -10.90
N LEU A 98 -1.19 35.44 -11.51
CA LEU A 98 -0.57 35.35 -12.83
C LEU A 98 0.71 34.51 -12.79
N LEU A 99 1.51 34.62 -11.72
CA LEU A 99 2.63 33.69 -11.47
C LEU A 99 2.13 32.24 -11.33
N LEU A 100 1.03 32.02 -10.63
CA LEU A 100 0.44 30.68 -10.50
C LEU A 100 -0.04 30.12 -11.84
N SER A 101 -0.60 30.98 -12.70
CA SER A 101 -1.00 30.62 -14.06
C SER A 101 0.22 30.23 -14.92
N CYS A 102 1.33 30.97 -14.80
CA CYS A 102 2.61 30.56 -15.39
C CYS A 102 3.05 29.18 -14.87
N MET A 103 3.03 28.99 -13.55
CA MET A 103 3.46 27.74 -12.91
C MET A 103 2.65 26.53 -13.35
N GLU A 104 1.33 26.67 -13.50
CA GLU A 104 0.44 25.59 -13.94
C GLU A 104 0.87 25.06 -15.33
N LEU A 105 1.14 25.96 -16.26
CA LEU A 105 1.61 25.60 -17.59
C LEU A 105 3.05 25.06 -17.57
N ILE A 106 3.96 25.75 -16.88
CA ILE A 106 5.39 25.37 -16.84
C ILE A 106 5.60 24.00 -16.19
N PHE A 107 4.80 23.65 -15.18
CA PHE A 107 4.88 22.36 -14.48
C PHE A 107 3.99 21.28 -15.09
N SER A 108 3.24 21.59 -16.14
CA SER A 108 2.41 20.60 -16.82
C SER A 108 3.27 19.47 -17.42
N PRO A 109 2.88 18.19 -17.27
CA PRO A 109 3.59 17.06 -17.86
C PRO A 109 3.41 16.96 -19.38
N SER A 110 2.47 17.71 -19.96
CA SER A 110 2.17 17.73 -21.38
C SER A 110 1.62 19.09 -21.80
N LEU A 111 2.08 19.62 -22.92
CA LEU A 111 1.63 20.89 -23.49
C LEU A 111 1.46 20.76 -25.00
N THR A 112 0.43 21.40 -25.54
CA THR A 112 0.25 21.57 -26.99
C THR A 112 0.93 22.86 -27.46
N THR A 113 1.30 22.94 -28.75
CA THR A 113 1.94 24.13 -29.32
C THR A 113 1.17 25.43 -29.05
N PRO A 114 -0.17 25.49 -29.20
CA PRO A 114 -0.93 26.72 -28.89
C PRO A 114 -0.81 27.14 -27.42
N VAL A 115 -0.86 26.17 -26.49
CA VAL A 115 -0.72 26.44 -25.05
C VAL A 115 0.70 26.95 -24.73
N THR A 116 1.72 26.43 -25.39
CA THR A 116 3.10 26.94 -25.25
C THR A 116 3.25 28.37 -25.77
N THR A 117 2.58 28.73 -26.86
CA THR A 117 2.54 30.12 -27.34
C THR A 117 1.81 31.03 -26.35
N TYR A 118 0.71 30.55 -25.78
CA TYR A 118 -0.04 31.28 -24.76
C TYR A 118 0.79 31.51 -23.49
N LEU A 119 1.58 30.52 -23.04
CA LEU A 119 2.53 30.68 -21.94
C LEU A 119 3.47 31.88 -22.15
N GLY A 120 3.96 32.10 -23.37
CA GLY A 120 4.82 33.25 -23.67
C GLY A 120 4.15 34.59 -23.39
N LYS A 121 2.86 34.70 -23.75
CA LYS A 121 2.06 35.91 -23.50
C LYS A 121 1.82 36.12 -22.00
N ILE A 122 1.49 35.06 -21.26
CA ILE A 122 1.28 35.17 -19.81
C ILE A 122 2.57 35.60 -19.11
N ILE A 123 3.73 35.08 -19.51
CA ILE A 123 5.02 35.46 -18.93
C ILE A 123 5.33 36.94 -19.22
N GLU A 124 5.04 37.42 -20.44
CA GLU A 124 5.23 38.82 -20.80
C GLU A 124 4.31 39.75 -20.00
N GLU A 125 3.02 39.41 -19.90
CA GLU A 125 2.03 40.14 -19.08
C GLU A 125 2.46 40.18 -17.61
N HIS A 126 2.91 39.03 -17.08
CA HIS A 126 3.39 38.91 -15.71
C HIS A 126 4.58 39.83 -15.41
N HIS A 127 5.61 39.81 -16.26
CA HIS A 127 6.80 40.63 -16.04
C HIS A 127 6.51 42.12 -16.22
N THR A 128 5.58 42.47 -17.11
CA THR A 128 5.14 43.85 -17.32
C THR A 128 4.42 44.36 -16.06
N MET A 129 3.44 43.62 -15.56
CA MET A 129 2.72 43.95 -14.33
C MET A 129 3.66 44.02 -13.11
N LEU A 130 4.64 43.12 -13.01
CA LEU A 130 5.65 43.15 -11.93
C LEU A 130 6.45 44.47 -11.93
N LEU A 131 6.86 44.94 -13.11
CA LEU A 131 7.62 46.19 -13.25
C LEU A 131 6.76 47.43 -13.03
N GLU A 132 5.49 47.40 -13.43
CA GLU A 132 4.54 48.49 -13.21
C GLU A 132 4.20 48.66 -11.72
N LEU A 133 3.93 47.55 -11.01
CA LEU A 133 3.57 47.57 -9.59
C LEU A 133 4.77 47.85 -8.68
N PHE A 134 5.97 47.45 -9.09
CA PHE A 134 7.19 47.61 -8.33
C PHE A 134 8.28 48.31 -9.17
N PRO A 135 8.17 49.62 -9.45
CA PRO A 135 9.09 50.31 -10.36
C PRO A 135 10.54 50.38 -9.86
N ASN A 136 10.74 50.20 -8.55
CA ASN A 136 12.05 50.26 -7.91
C ASN A 136 12.79 48.91 -7.87
N ILE A 137 12.17 47.82 -8.35
CA ILE A 137 12.83 46.51 -8.41
C ILE A 137 13.33 46.21 -9.81
N SER A 138 14.35 45.36 -9.91
CA SER A 138 14.85 44.85 -11.18
C SER A 138 14.51 43.37 -11.34
N LEU A 139 14.18 42.96 -12.56
CA LEU A 139 14.01 41.55 -12.90
C LEU A 139 15.29 40.78 -12.61
N ARG A 140 15.18 39.77 -11.75
CA ARG A 140 16.28 38.83 -11.48
C ARG A 140 16.60 37.98 -12.71
N PRO A 141 17.83 37.44 -12.85
CA PRO A 141 18.20 36.53 -13.94
C PRO A 141 17.21 35.37 -14.16
N LYS A 142 16.62 34.86 -13.09
CA LYS A 142 15.61 33.79 -13.15
C LYS A 142 14.33 34.22 -13.89
N HIS A 143 13.88 35.47 -13.75
CA HIS A 143 12.76 36.01 -14.54
C HIS A 143 13.13 36.04 -16.03
N HIS A 144 14.35 36.44 -16.37
CA HIS A 144 14.83 36.38 -17.75
C HIS A 144 14.83 34.95 -18.30
N PHE A 145 15.21 33.94 -17.50
CA PHE A 145 15.14 32.54 -17.93
C PHE A 145 13.72 32.09 -18.30
N MET A 146 12.68 32.59 -17.63
CA MET A 146 11.29 32.28 -17.99
C MET A 146 10.94 32.70 -19.43
N LEU A 147 11.53 33.78 -19.95
CA LEU A 147 11.30 34.21 -21.34
C LEU A 147 11.73 33.14 -22.36
N HIS A 148 12.70 32.30 -22.01
CA HIS A 148 13.20 31.23 -22.86
C HIS A 148 12.42 29.91 -22.71
N TYR A 149 11.50 29.82 -21.75
CA TYR A 149 10.81 28.56 -21.45
C TYR A 149 9.91 28.10 -22.59
N THR A 150 9.26 29.02 -23.31
CA THR A 150 8.44 28.67 -24.47
C THR A 150 9.26 27.98 -25.56
N THR A 151 10.41 28.57 -25.90
CA THR A 151 11.35 28.01 -26.88
C THR A 151 11.93 26.68 -26.39
N ALA A 152 12.26 26.58 -25.10
CA ALA A 152 12.75 25.34 -24.51
C ALA A 152 11.69 24.22 -24.56
N ILE A 153 10.42 24.51 -24.25
CA ILE A 153 9.32 23.56 -24.33
C ILE A 153 9.08 23.09 -25.77
N GLN A 154 9.16 23.99 -26.75
CA GLN A 154 8.99 23.61 -28.15
C GLN A 154 10.11 22.67 -28.65
N LYS A 155 11.34 22.86 -28.16
CA LYS A 155 12.51 22.08 -28.61
C LYS A 155 12.71 20.77 -27.84
N LEU A 156 12.46 20.79 -26.53
CA LEU A 156 12.77 19.69 -25.61
C LEU A 156 11.52 18.98 -25.10
N GLY A 157 10.35 19.59 -25.23
CA GLY A 157 9.13 19.13 -24.58
C GLY A 157 8.98 19.66 -23.15
N PRO A 158 8.03 19.11 -22.37
CA PRO A 158 7.66 19.63 -21.05
C PRO A 158 8.83 19.72 -20.05
N LEU A 159 9.06 20.91 -19.49
CA LEU A 159 10.24 21.18 -18.63
C LEU A 159 10.26 20.38 -17.33
N VAL A 160 9.09 19.93 -16.85
CA VAL A 160 8.98 19.05 -15.67
C VAL A 160 9.72 17.73 -15.86
N GLN A 161 9.97 17.29 -17.09
CA GLN A 161 10.74 16.07 -17.36
C GLN A 161 12.25 16.28 -17.13
N TYR A 162 12.70 17.53 -17.13
CA TYR A 162 14.12 17.90 -17.03
C TYR A 162 14.51 18.48 -15.67
N TRP A 163 13.58 18.61 -14.73
CA TRP A 163 13.88 19.19 -13.42
C TRP A 163 14.71 18.27 -12.51
N ALA A 164 15.55 18.86 -11.66
CA ALA A 164 16.46 18.12 -10.80
C ALA A 164 15.86 17.68 -9.43
N LEU A 165 14.57 17.95 -9.18
CA LEU A 165 13.95 17.78 -7.84
C LEU A 165 14.17 16.37 -7.25
N ARG A 166 14.02 15.32 -8.08
CA ARG A 166 14.20 13.92 -7.63
C ARG A 166 15.67 13.55 -7.42
N PHE A 167 16.57 14.10 -8.24
CA PHE A 167 18.01 13.92 -8.08
C PHE A 167 18.50 14.59 -6.81
N GLU A 168 18.04 15.81 -6.52
CA GLU A 168 18.36 16.50 -5.27
C GLU A 168 17.78 15.81 -4.04
N ALA A 169 16.55 15.30 -4.13
CA ALA A 169 15.96 14.50 -3.07
C ALA A 169 16.81 13.25 -2.75
N LYS A 170 17.44 12.62 -3.75
CA LYS A 170 18.38 11.49 -3.56
C LYS A 170 19.55 11.88 -2.67
N HIS A 171 20.06 13.11 -2.76
CA HIS A 171 21.15 13.60 -1.92
C HIS A 171 20.81 13.58 -0.42
N GLY A 172 19.53 13.67 -0.05
CA GLY A 172 19.10 13.63 1.35
C GLY A 172 19.53 12.35 2.10
N PHE A 173 19.58 11.21 1.40
CA PHE A 173 20.11 9.95 1.96
C PHE A 173 21.59 10.09 2.36
N PHE A 174 22.41 10.60 1.44
CA PHE A 174 23.85 10.75 1.65
C PHE A 174 24.18 11.79 2.72
N LYS A 175 23.48 12.94 2.71
CA LYS A 175 23.60 13.97 3.76
C LYS A 175 23.31 13.41 5.14
N ARG A 176 22.27 12.58 5.28
CA ARG A 176 21.92 11.91 6.55
C ARG A 176 22.99 10.93 7.01
N ILE A 177 23.52 10.09 6.11
CA ILE A 177 24.58 9.14 6.46
C ILE A 177 25.84 9.85 6.92
N ASN A 178 26.22 10.92 6.25
CA ASN A 178 27.38 11.71 6.65
C ASN A 178 27.21 12.25 8.09
N HIS A 179 26.04 12.81 8.38
CA HIS A 179 25.71 13.32 9.72
C HIS A 179 25.69 12.23 10.80
N VAL A 180 25.18 11.03 10.51
CA VAL A 180 25.04 9.96 11.51
C VAL A 180 26.33 9.16 11.70
N THR A 181 27.12 8.96 10.64
CA THR A 181 28.32 8.12 10.73
C THR A 181 29.49 8.86 11.39
N CYS A 182 29.54 10.19 11.26
CA CYS A 182 30.60 11.06 11.79
C CYS A 182 32.04 10.57 11.47
N ASN A 183 32.21 9.78 10.40
CA ASN A 183 33.48 9.23 9.97
C ASN A 183 33.88 9.85 8.63
N PHE A 184 34.91 10.68 8.66
CA PHE A 184 35.38 11.45 7.52
C PHE A 184 36.48 10.75 6.71
N ARG A 185 36.98 9.59 7.17
CA ARG A 185 37.97 8.82 6.43
C ARG A 185 37.28 8.07 5.29
N ASN A 186 37.67 8.34 4.05
CA ASN A 186 37.11 7.71 2.84
C ASN A 186 35.58 7.80 2.75
N ILE A 187 35.01 8.99 2.98
CA ILE A 187 33.56 9.20 3.03
C ILE A 187 32.82 8.66 1.80
N CYS A 188 33.40 8.76 0.60
CA CYS A 188 32.81 8.21 -0.62
C CYS A 188 32.63 6.68 -0.55
N LYS A 189 33.60 5.95 0.03
CA LYS A 189 33.50 4.50 0.24
C LYS A 189 32.36 4.17 1.21
N THR A 190 32.30 4.88 2.32
CA THR A 190 31.24 4.72 3.33
C THR A 190 29.85 4.98 2.74
N MET A 191 29.70 6.08 2.02
CA MET A 191 28.45 6.46 1.35
C MET A 191 28.03 5.42 0.30
N ALA A 192 28.95 4.97 -0.55
CA ALA A 192 28.68 3.96 -1.57
C ALA A 192 28.26 2.63 -0.93
N PHE A 193 28.96 2.15 0.09
CA PHE A 193 28.64 0.90 0.78
C PHE A 193 27.25 0.96 1.43
N ARG A 194 26.96 2.02 2.18
CA ARG A 194 25.64 2.20 2.82
C ARG A 194 24.51 2.33 1.79
N HIS A 195 24.78 2.99 0.67
CA HIS A 195 23.82 3.07 -0.44
C HIS A 195 23.53 1.70 -1.05
N GLN A 196 24.57 0.92 -1.34
CA GLN A 196 24.44 -0.45 -1.84
C GLN A 196 23.62 -1.32 -0.88
N MET A 197 23.90 -1.27 0.43
CA MET A 197 23.10 -1.98 1.43
C MET A 197 21.61 -1.61 1.38
N LEU A 198 21.30 -0.31 1.27
CA LEU A 198 19.91 0.13 1.13
C LEU A 198 19.28 -0.38 -0.17
N GLN A 199 20.01 -0.38 -1.29
CA GLN A 199 19.50 -0.94 -2.55
C GLN A 199 19.22 -2.44 -2.41
N CYS A 200 20.15 -3.21 -1.84
CA CYS A 200 19.95 -4.65 -1.57
C CYS A 200 18.71 -4.89 -0.72
N TYR A 201 18.53 -4.14 0.37
CA TYR A 201 17.33 -4.22 1.21
C TYR A 201 16.05 -3.94 0.42
N ASN A 202 16.03 -2.86 -0.37
CA ASN A 202 14.84 -2.48 -1.14
C ASN A 202 14.50 -3.50 -2.24
N VAL A 203 15.50 -4.16 -2.82
CA VAL A 203 15.31 -5.24 -3.80
C VAL A 203 14.75 -6.48 -3.12
N LEU A 204 15.38 -6.93 -2.02
CA LEU A 204 14.96 -8.12 -1.29
C LEU A 204 13.58 -7.97 -0.63
N SER A 205 13.23 -6.76 -0.18
CA SER A 205 11.92 -6.45 0.40
C SER A 205 10.82 -6.20 -0.64
N GLY A 206 11.12 -6.25 -1.94
CA GLY A 206 10.14 -5.99 -3.00
C GLY A 206 9.62 -4.55 -3.03
N THR A 207 10.40 -3.59 -2.55
CA THR A 207 9.99 -2.17 -2.46
C THR A 207 10.28 -1.40 -3.77
N ILE A 208 11.26 -1.85 -4.57
CA ILE A 208 11.67 -1.18 -5.83
C ILE A 208 10.94 -1.71 -7.05
N LEU A 209 10.71 -3.02 -7.11
CA LEU A 209 9.82 -3.60 -8.09
C LEU A 209 8.43 -3.44 -7.47
N LYS A 210 7.51 -2.70 -8.10
CA LYS A 210 6.10 -3.01 -7.89
C LYS A 210 6.02 -4.53 -7.98
N ALA A 211 5.39 -5.16 -7.00
CA ALA A 211 5.02 -6.56 -7.07
C ALA A 211 4.08 -6.74 -8.26
N ASN A 212 4.62 -6.65 -9.48
CA ASN A 212 3.98 -7.11 -10.68
C ASN A 212 3.87 -8.60 -10.44
N PHE A 213 2.65 -9.09 -10.35
CA PHE A 213 2.44 -10.52 -10.47
C PHE A 213 2.89 -10.88 -11.87
N GLU A 214 4.03 -11.56 -11.96
CA GLU A 214 4.55 -12.10 -13.21
C GLU A 214 3.56 -13.17 -13.66
N ASP A 215 2.68 -12.74 -14.56
CA ASP A 215 1.71 -13.51 -15.33
C ASP A 215 0.70 -14.35 -14.53
N ILE A 216 -0.48 -13.75 -14.27
CA ILE A 216 -1.64 -14.45 -13.68
C ILE A 216 -2.06 -15.66 -14.53
N ARG A 217 -1.87 -15.62 -15.87
CA ARG A 217 -2.22 -16.75 -16.74
C ARG A 217 -1.32 -17.94 -16.45
N GLN A 218 -0.02 -17.69 -16.24
CA GLN A 218 0.93 -18.73 -15.86
C GLN A 218 0.56 -19.36 -14.50
N VAL A 219 0.20 -18.54 -13.51
CA VAL A 219 -0.23 -19.03 -12.18
C VAL A 219 -1.45 -19.97 -12.29
N LEU A 220 -2.41 -19.66 -13.18
CA LEU A 220 -3.55 -20.54 -13.44
C LEU A 220 -3.16 -21.79 -14.24
N LEU A 221 -2.23 -21.68 -15.19
CA LEU A 221 -1.77 -22.80 -16.01
C LEU A 221 -1.01 -23.87 -15.21
N GLU A 222 -0.25 -23.44 -14.19
CA GLU A 222 0.55 -24.29 -13.30
C GLU A 222 -0.32 -25.18 -12.39
N THR A 223 -1.60 -24.86 -12.21
CA THR A 223 -2.52 -25.64 -11.36
C THR A 223 -3.51 -26.43 -12.20
N ILE A 224 -3.75 -27.69 -11.83
CA ILE A 224 -4.71 -28.56 -12.54
C ILE A 224 -6.11 -27.94 -12.52
N GLU A 225 -6.50 -27.33 -11.40
CA GLU A 225 -7.80 -26.68 -11.27
C GLU A 225 -7.88 -25.32 -11.98
N GLY A 226 -6.75 -24.65 -12.23
CA GLY A 226 -6.69 -23.35 -12.89
C GLY A 226 -6.81 -23.41 -14.41
N ARG A 227 -6.33 -24.49 -15.05
CA ARG A 227 -6.42 -24.72 -16.51
C ARG A 227 -7.85 -24.61 -17.09
N PRO A 228 -8.89 -25.27 -16.53
CA PRO A 228 -10.25 -25.12 -17.05
C PRO A 228 -10.82 -23.71 -16.84
N ILE A 229 -10.37 -22.99 -15.80
CA ILE A 229 -10.77 -21.61 -15.54
C ILE A 229 -10.14 -20.68 -16.59
N LEU A 230 -8.87 -20.88 -16.90
CA LEU A 230 -8.17 -20.13 -17.93
C LEU A 230 -8.84 -20.29 -19.30
N GLY A 231 -9.18 -21.52 -19.69
CA GLY A 231 -9.91 -21.78 -20.94
C GLY A 231 -11.30 -21.12 -20.99
N ALA A 232 -12.01 -21.06 -19.85
CA ALA A 232 -13.29 -20.35 -19.76
C ALA A 232 -13.13 -18.82 -19.86
N LEU A 233 -12.08 -18.26 -19.26
CA LEU A 233 -11.77 -16.83 -19.33
C LEU A 233 -11.33 -16.40 -20.73
N ASP A 234 -10.49 -17.21 -21.39
CA ASP A 234 -9.99 -16.95 -22.74
C ASP A 234 -11.08 -17.05 -23.81
N SER A 235 -12.08 -17.92 -23.60
CA SER A 235 -13.27 -18.00 -24.45
C SER A 235 -14.30 -16.90 -24.19
N GLY A 236 -14.05 -16.00 -23.24
CA GLY A 236 -14.99 -14.93 -22.86
C GLY A 236 -16.23 -15.43 -22.10
N SER A 237 -16.22 -16.67 -21.61
CA SER A 237 -17.33 -17.27 -20.88
C SER A 237 -17.43 -16.72 -19.45
N ILE A 238 -18.66 -16.61 -18.93
CA ILE A 238 -18.89 -16.25 -17.52
C ILE A 238 -18.47 -17.43 -16.64
N ILE A 239 -17.50 -17.21 -15.76
CA ILE A 239 -17.06 -18.22 -14.79
C ILE A 239 -18.13 -18.45 -13.70
N SER A 240 -18.34 -19.72 -13.35
CA SER A 240 -19.24 -20.11 -12.25
C SER A 240 -18.72 -19.66 -10.88
N LEU A 241 -19.59 -19.68 -9.87
CA LEU A 241 -19.21 -19.37 -8.48
C LEU A 241 -18.11 -20.31 -7.95
N ALA A 242 -18.17 -21.59 -8.32
CA ALA A 242 -17.18 -22.59 -7.91
C ALA A 242 -15.80 -22.31 -8.55
N GLN A 243 -15.79 -22.03 -9.86
CA GLN A 243 -14.57 -21.63 -10.58
C GLN A 243 -13.98 -20.33 -10.02
N ARG A 244 -14.81 -19.33 -9.72
CA ARG A 244 -14.32 -18.08 -9.10
C ARG A 244 -13.68 -18.32 -7.74
N ARG A 245 -14.30 -19.13 -6.88
CA ARG A 245 -13.74 -19.48 -5.57
C ARG A 245 -12.41 -20.23 -5.70
N CYS A 246 -12.33 -21.16 -6.64
CA CYS A 246 -11.10 -21.90 -6.94
C CYS A 246 -9.99 -20.96 -7.44
N MET A 247 -10.31 -20.06 -8.38
CA MET A 247 -9.37 -19.05 -8.87
C MET A 247 -8.85 -18.16 -7.74
N VAL A 248 -9.73 -17.65 -6.88
CA VAL A 248 -9.36 -16.84 -5.71
C VAL A 248 -8.44 -17.63 -4.77
N GLN A 249 -8.69 -18.93 -4.59
CA GLN A 249 -7.82 -19.79 -3.79
C GLN A 249 -6.43 -19.91 -4.41
N ILE A 250 -6.31 -20.18 -5.70
CA ILE A 250 -5.04 -20.28 -6.42
C ILE A 250 -4.25 -18.97 -6.30
N LEU A 251 -4.88 -17.84 -6.61
CA LEU A 251 -4.23 -16.52 -6.59
C LEU A 251 -3.81 -16.09 -5.19
N VAL A 252 -4.63 -16.35 -4.17
CA VAL A 252 -4.28 -16.03 -2.78
C VAL A 252 -3.16 -16.94 -2.28
N SER A 253 -3.16 -18.23 -2.62
CA SER A 253 -2.05 -19.13 -2.28
C SER A 253 -0.74 -18.66 -2.91
N HIS A 254 -0.75 -18.30 -4.20
CA HIS A 254 0.42 -17.74 -4.88
C HIS A 254 0.90 -16.44 -4.20
N MET A 255 -0.01 -15.52 -3.87
CA MET A 255 0.30 -14.28 -3.17
C MET A 255 0.91 -14.52 -1.78
N VAL A 256 0.37 -15.47 -1.00
CA VAL A 256 0.90 -15.80 0.32
C VAL A 256 2.28 -16.45 0.22
N ASN A 257 2.48 -17.35 -0.74
CA ASN A 257 3.79 -17.98 -0.99
C ASN A 257 4.86 -16.95 -1.38
N ARG A 258 4.48 -15.91 -2.14
CA ARG A 258 5.42 -14.88 -2.62
C ARG A 258 5.67 -13.75 -1.62
N PHE A 259 4.66 -13.33 -0.86
CA PHE A 259 4.72 -12.12 -0.01
C PHE A 259 4.50 -12.40 1.48
N GLY A 260 4.35 -13.66 1.88
CA GLY A 260 4.08 -14.07 3.26
C GLY A 260 2.61 -13.97 3.67
N GLU A 261 2.32 -14.31 4.92
CA GLU A 261 0.96 -14.48 5.47
C GLU A 261 0.15 -13.17 5.61
N THR A 262 0.85 -12.04 5.62
CA THR A 262 0.27 -10.70 5.73
C THR A 262 0.60 -9.82 4.52
N PRO A 263 0.07 -10.11 3.32
CA PRO A 263 0.29 -9.27 2.15
C PRO A 263 -0.22 -7.84 2.40
N THR A 264 0.56 -6.85 1.97
CA THR A 264 0.24 -5.44 2.17
C THR A 264 -1.00 -5.03 1.38
N ALA A 265 -1.60 -3.88 1.75
CA ALA A 265 -2.73 -3.33 1.01
C ALA A 265 -2.39 -3.07 -0.46
N ASP A 266 -1.15 -2.65 -0.73
CA ASP A 266 -0.69 -2.31 -2.08
C ASP A 266 -0.43 -3.57 -2.91
N THR A 267 0.07 -4.65 -2.30
CA THR A 267 0.21 -5.97 -2.94
C THR A 267 -1.14 -6.54 -3.39
N LYS A 268 -2.17 -6.47 -2.53
CA LYS A 268 -3.52 -6.97 -2.84
C LYS A 268 -4.20 -6.15 -3.94
N MET A 269 -3.97 -4.84 -3.92
CA MET A 269 -4.45 -3.93 -4.95
C MET A 269 -3.76 -4.18 -6.29
N ALA A 270 -2.43 -4.39 -6.29
CA ALA A 270 -1.67 -4.75 -7.49
C ALA A 270 -2.18 -6.06 -8.10
N LEU A 271 -2.38 -7.12 -7.30
CA LEU A 271 -2.96 -8.39 -7.79
C LEU A 271 -4.32 -8.18 -8.45
N SER A 272 -5.17 -7.36 -7.85
CA SER A 272 -6.53 -7.11 -8.34
C SER A 272 -6.51 -6.32 -9.65
N SER A 273 -5.66 -5.30 -9.76
CA SER A 273 -5.48 -4.54 -10.99
C SER A 273 -4.93 -5.42 -12.10
N THR A 274 -3.86 -6.18 -11.84
CA THR A 274 -3.28 -7.09 -12.84
C THR A 274 -4.29 -8.16 -13.30
N LEU A 275 -5.16 -8.65 -12.39
CA LEU A 275 -6.20 -9.63 -12.75
C LEU A 275 -7.21 -9.06 -13.75
N ILE A 276 -7.66 -7.83 -13.54
CA ILE A 276 -8.61 -7.16 -14.44
C ILE A 276 -7.95 -6.76 -15.76
N GLU A 277 -6.69 -6.33 -15.73
CA GLU A 277 -5.91 -6.06 -16.94
C GLU A 277 -5.72 -7.33 -17.79
N THR A 278 -5.49 -8.47 -17.13
CA THR A 278 -5.31 -9.76 -17.81
C THR A 278 -6.64 -10.32 -18.33
N PHE A 279 -7.71 -10.18 -17.56
CA PHE A 279 -9.05 -10.69 -17.91
C PHE A 279 -10.11 -9.60 -17.74
N PRO A 280 -10.34 -8.75 -18.77
CA PRO A 280 -11.30 -7.66 -18.71
C PRO A 280 -12.75 -8.09 -18.42
N SER A 281 -13.10 -9.34 -18.72
CA SER A 281 -14.42 -9.94 -18.42
C SER A 281 -14.74 -10.02 -16.92
N LEU A 282 -13.73 -9.90 -16.05
CA LEU A 282 -13.88 -9.92 -14.60
C LEU A 282 -14.08 -8.53 -13.98
N ARG A 283 -14.08 -7.47 -14.81
CA ARG A 283 -14.21 -6.08 -14.38
C ARG A 283 -15.59 -5.83 -13.80
N ASP A 284 -15.63 -5.14 -12.65
CA ASP A 284 -16.89 -4.68 -12.06
C ASP A 284 -17.30 -3.29 -12.57
N MET A 285 -18.50 -2.84 -12.18
CA MET A 285 -19.05 -1.53 -12.59
C MET A 285 -18.43 -0.34 -11.84
N SER A 286 -17.40 -0.55 -11.01
CA SER A 286 -16.74 0.54 -10.28
C SER A 286 -15.77 1.32 -11.18
N GLU A 287 -15.46 2.57 -10.81
CA GLU A 287 -14.50 3.41 -11.55
C GLU A 287 -13.13 2.72 -11.76
N SER A 288 -12.63 2.05 -10.72
CA SER A 288 -11.37 1.28 -10.79
C SER A 288 -11.52 -0.12 -11.38
N GLY A 289 -12.74 -0.62 -11.57
CA GLY A 289 -13.02 -1.94 -12.15
C GLY A 289 -12.63 -3.17 -11.31
N CYS A 290 -11.95 -2.98 -10.17
CA CYS A 290 -11.37 -4.07 -9.37
C CYS A 290 -11.85 -4.14 -7.90
N VAL A 291 -12.83 -3.31 -7.50
CA VAL A 291 -13.31 -3.18 -6.10
C VAL A 291 -13.84 -4.49 -5.54
N THR A 292 -14.48 -5.29 -6.38
CA THR A 292 -15.05 -6.60 -6.04
C THR A 292 -13.96 -7.62 -5.68
N TRP A 293 -12.76 -7.46 -6.25
CA TRP A 293 -11.60 -8.32 -5.99
C TRP A 293 -10.83 -7.88 -4.75
N TYR A 294 -10.61 -6.58 -4.61
CA TYR A 294 -10.05 -5.98 -3.40
C TYR A 294 -10.43 -4.50 -3.26
N SER A 295 -10.87 -4.13 -2.07
CA SER A 295 -11.11 -2.73 -1.68
C SER A 295 -10.39 -2.44 -0.37
N LYS A 296 -9.55 -1.41 -0.40
CA LYS A 296 -8.81 -0.94 0.78
C LYS A 296 -9.79 -0.36 1.81
N GLY A 297 -9.67 -0.78 3.07
CA GLY A 297 -10.47 -0.23 4.17
C GLY A 297 -10.30 1.29 4.29
N ARG A 298 -11.39 2.00 4.59
CA ARG A 298 -11.40 3.44 4.86
C ARG A 298 -12.02 3.70 6.24
N HIS A 299 -11.40 4.56 7.03
CA HIS A 299 -11.84 4.91 8.38
C HIS A 299 -12.13 3.68 9.25
N HIS A 300 -13.39 3.50 9.67
CA HIS A 300 -13.89 2.42 10.53
C HIS A 300 -14.41 1.19 9.75
N ARG A 301 -14.25 1.15 8.42
CA ARG A 301 -14.67 0.01 7.60
C ARG A 301 -13.48 -0.88 7.27
N PRO A 302 -13.57 -2.20 7.52
CA PRO A 302 -12.49 -3.12 7.18
C PRO A 302 -12.30 -3.22 5.67
N ALA A 303 -11.13 -3.70 5.24
CA ALA A 303 -10.92 -4.05 3.84
C ALA A 303 -11.87 -5.19 3.42
N THR A 304 -12.30 -5.17 2.16
CA THR A 304 -13.28 -6.11 1.58
C THR A 304 -12.83 -6.61 0.20
N GLY A 305 -13.56 -7.58 -0.35
CA GLY A 305 -13.28 -8.18 -1.66
C GLY A 305 -12.90 -9.66 -1.56
N PHE A 306 -12.99 -10.38 -2.67
CA PHE A 306 -12.76 -11.83 -2.69
C PHE A 306 -11.38 -12.24 -2.16
N LEU A 307 -10.34 -11.48 -2.50
CA LEU A 307 -8.98 -11.78 -2.06
C LEU A 307 -8.82 -11.56 -0.54
N GLU A 308 -9.38 -10.47 0.00
CA GLU A 308 -9.30 -10.15 1.43
C GLU A 308 -10.10 -11.15 2.27
N GLU A 309 -11.27 -11.58 1.81
CA GLU A 309 -12.09 -12.54 2.54
C GLU A 309 -11.42 -13.92 2.61
N ARG A 310 -10.77 -14.36 1.52
CA ARG A 310 -9.99 -15.60 1.53
C ARG A 310 -8.78 -15.51 2.47
N LEU A 311 -8.03 -14.41 2.42
CA LEU A 311 -6.92 -14.17 3.36
C LEU A 311 -7.37 -14.18 4.82
N ARG A 312 -8.53 -13.58 5.11
CA ARG A 312 -9.13 -13.59 6.46
C ARG A 312 -9.43 -15.01 6.93
N ASN A 313 -9.99 -15.84 6.05
CA ASN A 313 -10.28 -17.24 6.35
C ASN A 313 -9.02 -18.06 6.58
N ILE A 314 -7.99 -17.89 5.76
CA ILE A 314 -6.67 -18.53 5.96
C ILE A 314 -6.09 -18.14 7.32
N ARG A 315 -6.06 -16.84 7.65
CA ARG A 315 -5.56 -16.36 8.95
C ARG A 315 -6.39 -16.86 10.14
N LYS A 316 -7.69 -17.06 9.96
CA LYS A 316 -8.57 -17.64 11.00
C LYS A 316 -8.26 -19.12 11.21
N GLN A 317 -8.02 -19.86 10.15
CA GLN A 317 -7.64 -21.28 10.20
C GLN A 317 -6.24 -21.47 10.80
N MET A 318 -5.26 -20.67 10.38
CA MET A 318 -3.90 -20.69 10.93
C MET A 318 -3.89 -20.33 12.42
N ARG A 319 -4.69 -19.34 12.84
CA ARG A 319 -4.84 -19.03 14.27
C ARG A 319 -5.41 -20.22 15.05
N ARG A 320 -6.42 -20.93 14.55
CA ARG A 320 -6.93 -22.15 15.20
C ARG A 320 -5.87 -23.24 15.34
N LEU A 321 -4.97 -23.36 14.36
CA LEU A 321 -3.86 -24.32 14.38
C LEU A 321 -2.73 -23.87 15.32
N SER A 322 -2.46 -22.57 15.40
CA SER A 322 -1.42 -21.98 16.27
C SER A 322 -1.86 -21.84 17.73
N ASP A 323 -3.15 -21.63 18.00
CA ASP A 323 -3.73 -21.59 19.35
C ASP A 323 -3.85 -23.01 19.96
N ALA A 324 -3.51 -24.04 19.17
CA ALA A 324 -3.33 -25.42 19.63
C ALA A 324 -1.89 -25.69 20.16
N GLY A 325 -1.22 -24.68 20.71
CA GLY A 325 -0.01 -24.80 21.55
C GLY A 325 -0.33 -25.18 23.00
N PRO A 326 0.65 -25.62 23.82
CA PRO A 326 0.51 -26.70 24.79
C PRO A 326 -0.69 -26.50 25.71
N ARG A 327 -1.54 -27.54 25.79
CA ARG A 327 -2.72 -27.60 26.67
C ARG A 327 -2.42 -26.91 27.99
N ARG A 328 -3.01 -25.74 28.22
CA ARG A 328 -3.26 -25.23 29.56
C ARG A 328 -3.93 -26.37 30.32
N VAL A 329 -3.42 -26.70 31.50
CA VAL A 329 -4.10 -27.58 32.45
C VAL A 329 -5.37 -26.86 32.90
N GLU A 330 -6.36 -26.82 32.02
CA GLU A 330 -7.75 -26.68 32.42
C GLU A 330 -8.07 -27.97 33.17
N GLN A 331 -8.66 -27.82 34.35
CA GLN A 331 -9.14 -28.95 35.15
C GLN A 331 -9.91 -29.90 34.23
N PRO A 332 -9.65 -31.22 34.31
CA PRO A 332 -10.27 -32.15 33.38
C PRO A 332 -11.79 -31.98 33.47
N PRO A 333 -12.51 -31.94 32.32
CA PRO A 333 -13.95 -32.11 32.36
C PRO A 333 -14.24 -33.41 33.12
N PRO A 334 -15.37 -33.51 33.85
CA PRO A 334 -15.67 -34.69 34.66
C PRO A 334 -15.46 -35.94 33.81
N GLN A 335 -14.50 -36.77 34.24
CA GLN A 335 -14.16 -38.01 33.54
C GLN A 335 -15.44 -38.83 33.42
N ARG A 336 -15.97 -39.00 32.20
CA ARG A 336 -16.92 -40.06 31.92
C ARG A 336 -16.17 -41.37 32.12
N THR A 337 -16.30 -41.95 33.31
CA THR A 337 -15.84 -43.30 33.62
C THR A 337 -16.52 -44.25 32.64
N ILE A 338 -15.73 -45.03 31.92
CA ILE A 338 -16.27 -46.13 31.12
C ILE A 338 -16.80 -47.14 32.14
N PRO A 339 -18.07 -47.60 32.04
CA PRO A 339 -18.61 -48.59 32.95
C PRO A 339 -17.73 -49.84 33.00
N ASP A 340 -17.66 -50.49 34.16
CA ASP A 340 -16.99 -51.78 34.25
C ASP A 340 -17.79 -52.85 33.51
N SER A 341 -17.08 -53.67 32.73
CA SER A 341 -17.68 -54.81 32.05
C SER A 341 -18.14 -55.81 33.11
N SER A 342 -19.34 -56.35 32.95
CA SER A 342 -19.85 -57.43 33.80
C SER A 342 -19.18 -58.79 33.51
N MET A 343 -18.40 -58.87 32.42
CA MET A 343 -17.71 -60.10 32.02
C MET A 343 -16.28 -60.17 32.58
N PRO A 344 -15.80 -61.38 32.95
CA PRO A 344 -14.41 -61.59 33.35
C PRO A 344 -13.43 -61.08 32.29
N LEU A 345 -12.36 -60.40 32.72
CA LEU A 345 -11.38 -59.78 31.82
C LEU A 345 -10.74 -60.80 30.86
N GLU A 346 -10.45 -62.02 31.35
CA GLU A 346 -9.87 -63.10 30.56
C GLU A 346 -10.73 -63.45 29.34
N GLN A 347 -12.05 -63.57 29.52
CA GLN A 347 -12.98 -63.86 28.42
C GLN A 347 -13.03 -62.73 27.39
N VAL A 348 -13.03 -61.47 27.85
CA VAL A 348 -13.09 -60.31 26.95
C VAL A 348 -11.81 -60.16 26.12
N VAL A 349 -10.65 -60.48 26.71
CA VAL A 349 -9.36 -60.49 26.00
C VAL A 349 -9.32 -61.60 24.96
N GLU A 350 -9.79 -62.81 25.30
CA GLU A 350 -9.88 -63.93 24.35
C GLU A 350 -10.77 -63.60 23.14
N MET A 351 -11.93 -62.98 23.38
CA MET A 351 -12.84 -62.55 22.31
C MET A 351 -12.21 -61.47 21.42
N ALA A 352 -11.46 -60.53 22.01
CA ALA A 352 -10.76 -59.49 21.26
C ALA A 352 -9.63 -60.06 20.40
N GLU A 353 -8.87 -61.02 20.93
CA GLU A 353 -7.80 -61.70 20.19
C GLU A 353 -8.36 -62.58 19.06
N TRP A 354 -9.53 -63.19 19.28
CA TRP A 354 -10.24 -63.93 18.24
C TRP A 354 -10.68 -63.00 17.09
N LEU A 355 -11.25 -61.84 17.40
CA LEU A 355 -11.67 -60.82 16.41
C LEU A 355 -10.51 -60.25 15.57
N LYS A 356 -9.29 -60.33 16.10
CA LYS A 356 -8.07 -59.89 15.39
C LYS A 356 -7.73 -60.79 14.20
N HIS A 357 -8.10 -62.07 14.28
CA HIS A 357 -7.72 -63.10 13.30
C HIS A 357 -8.90 -63.70 12.52
N ASN A 358 -10.14 -63.37 12.88
CA ASN A 358 -11.34 -63.96 12.30
C ASN A 358 -12.36 -62.87 11.92
N ASP A 359 -13.00 -63.02 10.76
CA ASP A 359 -14.04 -62.13 10.22
C ASP A 359 -15.36 -62.86 9.89
N GLN A 360 -15.43 -64.17 10.19
CA GLN A 360 -16.56 -65.07 9.94
C GLN A 360 -16.66 -66.10 11.08
N PRO A 361 -17.87 -66.58 11.46
CA PRO A 361 -19.19 -66.18 10.93
C PRO A 361 -19.68 -64.84 11.50
N LEU A 362 -20.41 -64.06 10.69
CA LEU A 362 -20.81 -62.67 11.01
C LEU A 362 -21.57 -62.52 12.33
N ILE A 363 -22.43 -63.49 12.67
CA ILE A 363 -23.22 -63.47 13.92
C ILE A 363 -22.29 -63.45 15.15
N GLN A 364 -21.23 -64.26 15.11
CA GLN A 364 -20.25 -64.35 16.19
C GLN A 364 -19.36 -63.10 16.24
N VAL A 365 -19.04 -62.52 15.07
CA VAL A 365 -18.32 -61.24 14.99
C VAL A 365 -19.15 -60.11 15.61
N GLU A 366 -20.44 -60.00 15.30
CA GLU A 366 -21.34 -58.99 15.89
C GLU A 366 -21.44 -59.11 17.41
N GLU A 367 -21.58 -60.34 17.92
CA GLU A 367 -21.64 -60.62 19.36
C GLU A 367 -20.33 -60.23 20.04
N PHE A 368 -19.19 -60.66 19.51
CA PHE A 368 -17.89 -60.36 20.12
C PHE A 368 -17.54 -58.88 19.99
N MET A 369 -17.92 -58.22 18.90
CA MET A 369 -17.72 -56.78 18.72
C MET A 369 -18.51 -55.98 19.77
N ARG A 370 -19.74 -56.42 20.08
CA ARG A 370 -20.57 -55.80 21.12
C ARG A 370 -19.97 -55.99 22.51
N ASP A 371 -19.58 -57.21 22.85
CA ASP A 371 -19.13 -57.56 24.19
C ASP A 371 -17.73 -57.00 24.52
N THR A 372 -16.88 -56.84 23.50
CA THR A 372 -15.55 -56.24 23.66
C THR A 372 -15.52 -54.72 23.51
N ALA A 373 -16.64 -54.06 23.22
CA ALA A 373 -16.68 -52.62 22.92
C ALA A 373 -16.07 -51.75 24.04
N LEU A 374 -16.38 -52.05 25.30
CA LEU A 374 -15.86 -51.31 26.46
C LEU A 374 -14.35 -51.54 26.66
N TYR A 375 -13.86 -52.75 26.39
CA TYR A 375 -12.45 -53.09 26.46
C TYR A 375 -11.65 -52.36 25.38
N ARG A 376 -12.13 -52.38 24.14
CA ARG A 376 -11.49 -51.67 23.02
C ARG A 376 -11.49 -50.15 23.23
N ALA A 377 -12.59 -49.59 23.73
CA ALA A 377 -12.67 -48.17 24.08
C ALA A 377 -11.68 -47.77 25.19
N ARG A 378 -11.49 -48.63 26.21
CA ARG A 378 -10.46 -48.43 27.25
C ARG A 378 -9.06 -48.48 26.66
N TRP A 379 -8.76 -49.51 25.87
CA TRP A 379 -7.45 -49.69 25.26
C TRP A 379 -7.05 -48.49 24.39
N VAL A 380 -7.97 -47.98 23.54
CA VAL A 380 -7.73 -46.79 22.70
C VAL A 380 -7.49 -45.55 23.55
N ARG A 381 -8.19 -45.41 24.68
CA ARG A 381 -8.03 -44.28 25.61
C ARG A 381 -6.67 -44.34 26.33
N GLU A 382 -6.25 -45.51 26.77
CA GLU A 382 -4.96 -45.73 27.43
C GLU A 382 -3.78 -45.61 26.45
N ASN A 383 -4.01 -45.90 25.17
CA ASN A 383 -3.02 -45.82 24.10
C ASN A 383 -3.23 -44.59 23.18
N SER A 384 -3.61 -43.44 23.74
CA SER A 384 -3.95 -42.22 22.98
C SER A 384 -2.82 -41.64 22.11
N GLY A 385 -1.58 -42.13 22.25
CA GLY A 385 -0.43 -41.74 21.44
C GLY A 385 -0.22 -42.59 20.18
N LYS A 386 -0.99 -43.67 19.98
CA LYS A 386 -0.91 -44.53 18.80
C LYS A 386 -1.67 -43.92 17.62
N SER A 387 -1.18 -44.15 16.40
CA SER A 387 -1.84 -43.65 15.19
C SER A 387 -3.12 -44.45 14.91
N VAL A 388 -4.02 -43.89 14.10
CA VAL A 388 -5.25 -44.59 13.66
C VAL A 388 -4.91 -45.92 12.98
N HIS A 389 -3.79 -45.98 12.25
CA HIS A 389 -3.31 -47.20 11.62
C HIS A 389 -2.99 -48.29 12.66
N ASP A 390 -2.31 -47.95 13.75
CA ASP A 390 -1.94 -48.91 14.80
C ASP A 390 -3.17 -49.43 15.56
N VAL A 391 -4.20 -48.59 15.74
CA VAL A 391 -5.48 -48.99 16.32
C VAL A 391 -6.20 -49.99 15.41
N LEU A 392 -6.19 -49.76 14.10
CA LEU A 392 -6.81 -50.66 13.13
C LEU A 392 -6.02 -51.96 12.93
N GLN A 393 -4.71 -51.97 13.18
CA GLN A 393 -3.95 -53.21 13.25
C GLN A 393 -4.34 -54.07 14.45
N GLU A 394 -4.65 -53.44 15.59
CA GLU A 394 -5.06 -54.16 16.80
C GLU A 394 -6.54 -54.58 16.73
N PHE A 395 -7.40 -53.74 16.14
CA PHE A 395 -8.84 -53.98 16.03
C PHE A 395 -9.32 -53.79 14.57
N PRO A 396 -9.02 -54.74 13.67
CA PRO A 396 -9.27 -54.60 12.23
C PRO A 396 -10.77 -54.47 11.90
N GLN A 397 -11.64 -55.06 12.72
CA GLN A 397 -13.09 -55.08 12.49
C GLN A 397 -13.80 -53.73 12.75
N LEU A 398 -13.10 -52.69 13.23
CA LEU A 398 -13.69 -51.36 13.50
C LEU A 398 -14.13 -50.62 12.22
N THR A 399 -13.60 -50.99 11.06
CA THR A 399 -13.98 -50.41 9.76
C THR A 399 -15.14 -51.15 9.09
N THR A 400 -15.58 -52.27 9.66
CA THR A 400 -16.68 -53.08 9.12
C THR A 400 -18.02 -52.33 9.32
N PRO A 401 -18.81 -52.10 8.25
CA PRO A 401 -20.08 -51.36 8.35
C PRO A 401 -21.05 -52.00 9.36
N GLY A 402 -21.59 -51.18 10.28
CA GLY A 402 -22.55 -51.63 11.29
C GLY A 402 -21.95 -52.05 12.64
N MET A 403 -20.62 -51.99 12.79
CA MET A 403 -19.88 -52.52 13.96
C MET A 403 -19.25 -51.45 14.88
N VAL A 404 -19.74 -50.20 14.82
CA VAL A 404 -19.26 -49.04 15.61
C VAL A 404 -20.19 -48.71 16.76
#